data_AF-A0A976ITY1-F1
#
_entry.id   AF-A0A976ITY1-F1
#
_cell.length_a   1.000
_cell.length_b   1.000
_cell.length_c   1.000
_cell.angle_alpha   90.00
_cell.angle_beta   90.00
_cell.angle_gamma   90.00
#
_symmetry.space_group_name_H-M   'P 1'
#
loop_
_entity.id
_entity.type
_entity.pdbx_description
1 polymer ?
#
loop_
_entity_poly.entity_id
_entity_poly.type
_entity_poly.pdbx_seq_one_letter_code
_entity_poly.pdbx_strand_id
1 'polypeptide(L)'
;MLMVNRALQDKDALLEAFPDLFPRWSRRPMLPVMRRTFGMLLKKYGEPGVSLAEYQQRLDGFMLRVREQLDGKPYLLDRGFCYADMTVVAAMAMVKPVPRAGSPAPTAYERANTCDGIVTRYEDVLDWRDGVVARHRQRTYLGNPV
;
A
#
# COMPACT_ATOMS: atom_id res chain seq x y z
N MET A 1 -10.79 -3.93 6.99
CA MET A 1 -9.39 -3.62 6.57
C MET A 1 -9.04 -4.43 5.34
N LEU A 2 -8.94 -3.77 4.18
CA LEU A 2 -8.72 -4.39 2.86
C LEU A 2 -7.44 -5.24 2.80
N MET A 3 -6.34 -4.70 3.33
CA MET A 3 -5.02 -5.33 3.39
C MET A 3 -5.03 -6.70 4.08
N VAL A 4 -5.59 -6.76 5.30
CA VAL A 4 -5.69 -8.00 6.10
C VAL A 4 -6.62 -9.02 5.45
N ASN A 5 -7.72 -8.56 4.83
CA ASN A 5 -8.62 -9.45 4.11
C ASN A 5 -7.94 -10.13 2.93
N ARG A 6 -7.13 -9.39 2.15
CA ARG A 6 -6.37 -9.96 1.03
C ARG A 6 -5.24 -10.87 1.48
N ALA A 7 -4.48 -10.47 2.50
CA ALA A 7 -3.46 -11.33 3.09
C ALA A 7 -4.05 -12.66 3.59
N LEU A 8 -5.28 -12.70 4.11
CA LEU A 8 -5.96 -13.95 4.49
C LEU A 8 -6.25 -14.90 3.31
N GLN A 9 -6.39 -14.37 2.09
CA GLN A 9 -6.63 -15.16 0.88
C GLN A 9 -5.34 -15.71 0.26
N ASP A 10 -4.19 -15.14 0.59
CA ASP A 10 -2.89 -15.52 0.05
C ASP A 10 -2.02 -16.24 1.10
N LYS A 11 -1.75 -17.53 0.88
CA LYS A 11 -0.96 -18.36 1.80
C LYS A 11 0.49 -17.90 1.89
N ASP A 12 1.06 -17.42 0.80
CA ASP A 12 2.45 -16.98 0.74
C ASP A 12 2.62 -15.64 1.45
N ALA A 13 1.63 -14.75 1.32
CA ALA A 13 1.58 -13.52 2.10
C ALA A 13 1.54 -13.78 3.62
N LEU A 14 0.80 -14.79 4.07
CA LEU A 14 0.77 -15.19 5.49
C LEU A 14 2.10 -15.80 5.95
N LEU A 15 2.78 -16.57 5.09
CA LEU A 15 4.08 -17.17 5.39
C LEU A 15 5.19 -16.13 5.51
N GLU A 16 5.14 -15.08 4.69
CA GLU A 16 6.07 -13.95 4.75
C GLU A 16 5.79 -13.03 5.94
N ALA A 17 4.53 -12.92 6.39
CA ALA A 17 4.16 -12.12 7.56
C ALA A 17 4.65 -12.71 8.90
N PHE A 18 5.22 -13.91 8.91
CA PHE A 18 5.83 -14.47 10.13
C PHE A 18 7.05 -13.66 10.54
N PRO A 19 7.20 -13.35 11.84
CA PRO A 19 8.43 -12.76 12.35
C PRO A 19 9.65 -13.64 12.05
N ASP A 20 10.80 -13.02 11.79
CA ASP A 20 12.05 -13.73 11.49
C ASP A 20 12.58 -14.58 12.66
N LEU A 21 12.07 -14.34 13.87
CA LEU A 21 12.30 -15.18 15.04
C LEU A 21 11.86 -16.65 14.84
N PHE A 22 10.89 -16.90 13.96
CA PHE A 22 10.39 -18.25 13.70
C PHE A 22 11.17 -18.94 12.58
N PRO A 23 11.76 -20.14 12.84
CA PRO A 23 12.45 -20.92 11.83
C PRO A 23 11.56 -21.21 10.62
N ARG A 24 12.11 -21.16 9.40
CA ARG A 24 11.33 -21.33 8.15
C ARG A 24 10.54 -22.64 8.11
N TRP A 25 11.09 -23.72 8.66
CA TRP A 25 10.45 -25.04 8.69
C TRP A 25 9.18 -25.08 9.56
N SER A 26 9.08 -24.23 10.59
CA SER A 26 7.92 -24.20 11.50
C SER A 26 6.77 -23.32 10.98
N ARG A 27 7.05 -22.38 10.06
CA ARG A 27 6.06 -21.41 9.53
C ARG A 27 4.86 -22.09 8.86
N ARG A 28 5.11 -23.13 8.05
CA ARG A 28 4.04 -23.87 7.33
C ARG A 28 3.05 -24.58 8.28
N PRO A 29 3.50 -25.41 9.24
CA PRO A 29 2.61 -25.99 10.25
C PRO A 29 1.82 -24.95 11.05
N MET A 30 2.41 -23.77 11.28
CA MET A 30 1.78 -22.68 12.06
C MET A 30 0.78 -21.82 11.27
N LEU A 31 0.58 -22.06 9.96
CA LEU A 31 -0.35 -21.28 9.13
C LEU A 31 -1.78 -21.14 9.71
N PRO A 32 -2.40 -22.18 10.32
CA PRO A 32 -3.72 -22.03 10.93
C PRO A 32 -3.73 -20.99 12.06
N VAL A 33 -2.63 -20.91 12.83
CA VAL A 33 -2.47 -19.91 13.90
C VAL A 33 -2.41 -18.51 13.29
N MET A 34 -1.63 -18.31 12.23
CA MET A 34 -1.55 -17.01 11.53
C MET A 34 -2.87 -16.58 10.92
N ARG A 35 -3.63 -17.50 10.31
CA ARG A 35 -5.00 -17.20 9.83
C ARG A 35 -5.90 -16.72 10.95
N ARG A 36 -5.83 -17.38 12.12
CA ARG A 36 -6.61 -16.95 13.29
C ARG A 36 -6.18 -15.58 13.78
N THR A 37 -4.87 -15.29 13.83
CA THR A 37 -4.34 -13.97 14.21
C THR A 37 -4.83 -12.88 13.26
N PHE A 38 -4.69 -13.07 11.95
CA PHE A 38 -5.18 -12.11 10.96
C PHE A 38 -6.71 -11.97 10.99
N GLY A 39 -7.44 -13.06 11.26
CA GLY A 39 -8.89 -13.01 11.49
C GLY A 39 -9.28 -12.17 12.71
N MET A 40 -8.52 -12.27 13.81
CA MET A 40 -8.71 -11.41 14.99
C MET A 40 -8.40 -9.95 14.69
N LEU A 41 -7.34 -9.66 13.92
CA LEU A 41 -7.03 -8.31 13.47
C LEU A 41 -8.16 -7.75 12.59
N LEU A 42 -8.69 -8.55 11.66
CA LEU A 42 -9.82 -8.15 10.84
C LEU A 42 -11.07 -7.89 11.68
N LYS A 43 -11.32 -8.70 12.71
CA LYS A 43 -12.43 -8.49 13.64
C LYS A 43 -12.25 -7.23 14.50
N LYS A 44 -11.02 -6.92 14.92
CA LYS A 44 -10.70 -5.78 15.79
C LYS A 44 -10.65 -4.44 15.04
N TYR A 45 -10.10 -4.43 13.83
CA TYR A 45 -9.81 -3.22 13.06
C TYR A 45 -10.66 -3.11 11.77
N GLY A 46 -11.53 -4.07 11.50
CA GLY A 46 -12.51 -3.96 10.43
C GLY A 46 -13.63 -3.01 10.83
N GLU A 47 -13.99 -2.08 9.95
CA GLU A 47 -15.23 -1.31 10.11
C GLU A 47 -16.44 -2.25 9.98
N PRO A 48 -17.29 -2.37 11.00
CA PRO A 48 -18.51 -3.17 10.91
C PRO A 48 -19.42 -2.64 9.79
N GLY A 49 -19.95 -3.55 8.97
CA GLY A 49 -20.91 -3.21 7.92
C GLY A 49 -20.32 -2.68 6.61
N VAL A 50 -19.00 -2.45 6.53
CA VAL A 50 -18.35 -2.03 5.27
C VAL A 50 -17.84 -3.25 4.50
N SER A 51 -18.42 -3.47 3.33
CA SER A 51 -18.06 -4.51 2.39
C SER A 51 -16.73 -4.23 1.68
N LEU A 52 -16.11 -5.28 1.14
CA LEU A 52 -14.89 -5.17 0.32
C LEU A 52 -15.09 -4.25 -0.89
N ALA A 53 -16.27 -4.32 -1.52
CA ALA A 53 -16.63 -3.51 -2.67
C ALA A 53 -16.70 -2.02 -2.31
N GLU A 54 -17.28 -1.67 -1.16
CA GLU A 54 -17.32 -0.28 -0.68
C GLU A 54 -15.92 0.26 -0.39
N TYR A 55 -15.02 -0.55 0.17
CA TYR A 55 -13.61 -0.15 0.32
C TYR A 55 -12.94 0.12 -1.04
N GLN A 56 -13.20 -0.73 -2.04
CA GLN A 56 -12.67 -0.52 -3.39
C GLN A 56 -13.23 0.76 -4.02
N GLN A 57 -14.52 1.04 -3.87
CA GLN A 57 -15.14 2.28 -4.33
C GLN A 57 -14.56 3.51 -3.63
N ARG A 58 -14.30 3.44 -2.33
CA ARG A 58 -13.63 4.53 -1.59
C ARG A 58 -12.22 4.80 -2.12
N LEU A 59 -11.46 3.75 -2.43
CA LEU A 59 -10.13 3.88 -3.02
C LEU A 59 -10.19 4.44 -4.44
N ASP A 60 -11.14 3.99 -5.26
CA ASP A 60 -11.37 4.50 -6.61
C ASP A 60 -11.69 6.00 -6.59
N GLY A 61 -12.62 6.43 -5.72
CA GLY A 61 -12.93 7.83 -5.51
C GLY A 61 -11.76 8.67 -4.98
N PHE A 62 -10.92 8.09 -4.11
CA PHE A 62 -9.69 8.74 -3.66
C PHE A 62 -8.70 8.94 -4.83
N MET A 63 -8.44 7.90 -5.62
CA MET A 63 -7.52 7.96 -6.76
C MET A 63 -7.99 8.93 -7.84
N LEU A 64 -9.31 8.96 -8.10
CA LEU A 64 -9.91 9.93 -9.02
C LEU A 64 -9.69 11.37 -8.56
N ARG A 65 -9.96 11.68 -7.29
CA ARG A 65 -9.72 13.03 -6.76
C ARG A 65 -8.25 13.45 -6.82
N VAL A 66 -7.33 12.52 -6.59
CA VAL A 66 -5.89 12.80 -6.74
C VAL A 66 -5.57 13.12 -8.20
N ARG A 67 -6.07 12.33 -9.16
CA ARG A 67 -5.89 12.60 -10.59
C ARG A 67 -6.42 13.98 -10.98
N GLU A 68 -7.64 14.30 -10.56
CA GLU A 68 -8.30 15.59 -10.82
C GLU A 68 -7.55 16.75 -10.16
N GLN A 69 -7.06 16.59 -8.93
CA GLN A 69 -6.29 17.62 -8.25
C GLN A 69 -4.92 17.86 -8.90
N LEU A 70 -4.31 16.81 -9.44
CA LEU A 70 -3.07 16.93 -10.19
C LEU A 70 -3.31 17.72 -11.48
N ASP A 71 -4.32 17.37 -12.29
CA ASP A 71 -4.63 18.11 -13.54
C ASP A 71 -3.37 18.40 -14.41
N GLY A 72 -2.45 17.43 -14.47
CA GLY A 72 -1.16 17.56 -15.17
C GLY A 72 -0.06 18.35 -14.43
N LYS A 73 -0.34 18.91 -13.25
CA LYS A 73 0.64 19.59 -12.40
C LYS A 73 1.67 18.61 -11.83
N PRO A 74 2.90 19.09 -11.55
CA PRO A 74 3.95 18.26 -10.95
C PRO A 74 3.66 17.88 -9.48
N TYR A 75 2.83 18.66 -8.77
CA TYR A 75 2.50 18.51 -7.35
C TYR A 75 1.03 18.92 -7.12
N LEU A 76 0.46 18.52 -5.99
CA LEU A 76 -0.95 18.76 -5.66
C LEU A 76 -1.27 20.24 -5.42
N LEU A 77 -0.29 21.02 -4.95
CA LEU A 77 -0.43 22.45 -4.70
C LEU A 77 0.55 23.24 -5.58
N ASP A 78 0.14 24.44 -5.99
CA ASP A 78 0.89 25.26 -6.95
C ASP A 78 2.24 25.79 -6.40
N ARG A 79 2.43 25.72 -5.08
CA ARG A 79 3.65 26.15 -4.38
C ARG A 79 4.80 25.15 -4.41
N GLY A 80 4.63 24.03 -5.12
CA GLY A 80 5.62 22.95 -5.22
C GLY A 80 5.41 21.83 -4.19
N PHE A 81 6.41 20.95 -4.07
CA PHE A 81 6.37 19.78 -3.20
C PHE A 81 6.12 20.16 -1.74
N CYS A 82 5.13 19.54 -1.12
CA CYS A 82 4.75 19.86 0.24
C CYS A 82 4.20 18.65 1.00
N TYR A 83 3.79 18.89 2.24
CA TYR A 83 3.20 17.88 3.11
C TYR A 83 1.99 17.16 2.49
N ALA A 84 1.20 17.84 1.66
CA ALA A 84 0.06 17.23 0.98
C ALA A 84 0.50 16.11 0.02
N ASP A 85 1.60 16.32 -0.73
CA ASP A 85 2.16 15.30 -1.61
C ASP A 85 2.66 14.10 -0.80
N MET A 86 3.34 14.36 0.33
CA MET A 86 3.84 13.30 1.21
C MET A 86 2.72 12.43 1.78
N THR A 87 1.62 13.04 2.26
CA THR A 87 0.50 12.31 2.85
C THR A 87 -0.28 11.53 1.81
N VAL A 88 -0.50 12.09 0.62
CA VAL A 88 -1.16 11.40 -0.49
C VAL A 88 -0.31 10.22 -0.97
N VAL A 89 1.01 10.41 -1.17
CA VAL A 89 1.94 9.34 -1.53
C VAL A 89 1.89 8.21 -0.49
N ALA A 90 1.92 8.55 0.80
CA ALA A 90 1.82 7.55 1.88
C ALA A 90 0.47 6.83 1.88
N ALA A 91 -0.64 7.53 1.65
CA ALA A 91 -1.97 6.94 1.58
C ALA A 91 -2.11 5.98 0.38
N MET A 92 -1.50 6.32 -0.75
CA MET A 92 -1.49 5.48 -1.95
C MET A 92 -0.75 4.14 -1.76
N ALA A 93 0.04 3.98 -0.69
CA ALA A 93 0.62 2.69 -0.32
C ALA A 93 -0.45 1.62 -0.04
N MET A 94 -1.68 2.04 0.29
CA MET A 94 -2.84 1.16 0.46
C MET A 94 -3.38 0.58 -0.86
N VAL A 95 -3.08 1.24 -1.99
CA VAL A 95 -3.48 0.78 -3.33
C VAL A 95 -2.40 -0.14 -3.91
N LYS A 96 -1.15 0.29 -3.84
CA LYS A 96 0.04 -0.44 -4.29
C LYS A 96 1.18 -0.05 -3.36
N PRO A 97 1.91 -0.98 -2.73
CA PRO A 97 3.06 -0.62 -1.93
C PRO A 97 4.05 0.27 -2.69
N VAL A 98 4.67 1.22 -1.99
CA VAL A 98 5.69 2.10 -2.60
C VAL A 98 6.95 1.26 -2.85
N PRO A 99 7.50 1.24 -4.08
CA PRO A 99 8.69 0.46 -4.39
C PRO A 99 9.86 0.82 -3.48
N ARG A 100 10.57 -0.18 -2.97
CA ARG A 100 11.85 0.02 -2.27
C ARG A 100 12.97 0.17 -3.29
N ALA A 101 13.77 1.22 -3.17
CA ALA A 101 14.91 1.46 -4.05
C ALA A 101 15.90 0.28 -3.95
N GLY A 102 16.27 -0.29 -5.10
CA GLY A 102 17.18 -1.45 -5.16
C GLY A 102 16.60 -2.78 -4.66
N SER A 103 15.30 -2.82 -4.34
CA SER A 103 14.65 -4.05 -3.87
C SER A 103 14.29 -4.95 -5.06
N PRO A 104 14.41 -6.28 -4.92
CA PRO A 104 14.01 -7.23 -5.96
C PRO A 104 12.48 -7.22 -6.18
N ALA A 105 11.99 -8.13 -7.04
CA ALA A 105 10.57 -8.35 -7.33
C ALA A 105 9.67 -8.27 -6.08
N PRO A 106 8.43 -7.77 -6.20
CA PRO A 106 7.55 -7.53 -5.06
C PRO A 106 7.33 -8.82 -4.26
N THR A 107 7.40 -8.70 -2.93
CA THR A 107 7.14 -9.78 -1.97
C THR A 107 5.72 -10.32 -2.10
N ALA A 108 5.44 -11.55 -1.64
CA ALA A 108 4.07 -12.09 -1.66
C ALA A 108 3.10 -11.22 -0.87
N TYR A 109 3.55 -10.64 0.24
CA TYR A 109 2.77 -9.67 1.00
C TYR A 109 2.47 -8.39 0.20
N GLU A 110 3.45 -7.85 -0.54
CA GLU A 110 3.23 -6.67 -1.40
C GLU A 110 2.29 -6.96 -2.57
N ARG A 111 2.42 -8.14 -3.19
CA ARG A 111 1.52 -8.59 -4.26
C ARG A 111 0.09 -8.73 -3.74
N ALA A 112 -0.12 -9.43 -2.63
CA ALA A 112 -1.44 -9.60 -2.02
C ALA A 112 -2.09 -8.26 -1.65
N ASN A 113 -1.30 -7.22 -1.35
CA ASN A 113 -1.82 -5.90 -1.00
C ASN A 113 -2.04 -4.98 -2.20
N THR A 114 -1.62 -5.38 -3.39
CA THR A 114 -1.81 -4.59 -4.61
C THR A 114 -3.26 -4.70 -5.12
N CYS A 115 -3.86 -3.57 -5.46
CA CYS A 115 -5.20 -3.48 -6.04
C CYS A 115 -5.13 -3.49 -7.58
N ASP A 116 -4.89 -4.63 -8.22
CA ASP A 116 -4.61 -4.66 -9.67
C ASP A 116 -5.62 -3.87 -10.53
N GLY A 117 -6.93 -4.04 -10.27
CA GLY A 117 -7.96 -3.30 -11.01
C GLY A 117 -7.91 -1.78 -10.85
N ILE A 118 -7.47 -1.27 -9.68
CA ILE A 118 -7.28 0.17 -9.44
C ILE A 118 -5.94 0.61 -10.02
N VAL A 119 -4.90 -0.20 -9.91
CA VAL A 119 -3.57 0.08 -10.45
C VAL A 119 -3.62 0.28 -11.96
N THR A 120 -4.24 -0.63 -12.69
CA THR A 120 -4.38 -0.51 -14.16
C THR A 120 -5.20 0.72 -14.56
N ARG A 121 -6.19 1.11 -13.75
CA ARG A 121 -7.05 2.28 -14.05
C ARG A 121 -6.34 3.62 -13.79
N TYR A 122 -5.45 3.68 -12.80
CA TYR A 122 -4.79 4.89 -12.31
C TYR A 122 -3.26 4.79 -12.37
N GLU A 123 -2.74 4.19 -13.44
CA GLU A 123 -1.31 4.00 -13.67
C GLU A 123 -0.56 5.33 -13.67
N ASP A 124 -1.08 6.32 -14.38
CA ASP A 124 -0.58 7.71 -14.41
C ASP A 124 -0.40 8.34 -13.01
N VAL A 125 -1.35 8.14 -12.10
CA VAL A 125 -1.27 8.68 -10.73
C VAL A 125 -0.20 7.94 -9.93
N LEU A 126 -0.07 6.63 -10.13
CA LEU A 126 0.96 5.82 -9.49
C LEU A 126 2.36 6.14 -10.04
N ASP A 127 2.48 6.46 -11.32
CA ASP A 127 3.72 6.92 -11.93
C ASP A 127 4.12 8.30 -11.39
N TRP A 128 3.16 9.21 -11.23
CA TRP A 128 3.40 10.47 -10.54
C TRP A 128 3.95 10.23 -9.12
N ARG A 129 3.28 9.36 -8.35
CA ARG A 129 3.69 9.00 -6.99
C ARG A 129 5.12 8.45 -6.97
N ASP A 130 5.41 7.50 -7.84
CA ASP A 130 6.73 6.85 -7.91
C ASP A 130 7.81 7.87 -8.33
N GLY A 131 7.47 8.82 -9.21
CA GLY A 131 8.31 9.97 -9.56
C GLY A 131 8.57 10.94 -8.39
N VAL A 132 7.55 11.27 -7.59
CA VAL A 132 7.69 12.09 -6.37
C VAL A 132 8.61 11.39 -5.37
N VAL A 133 8.39 10.10 -5.12
CA VAL A 133 9.24 9.30 -4.23
C VAL A 133 10.68 9.27 -4.74
N ALA A 134 10.91 8.98 -6.02
CA ALA A 134 12.26 8.93 -6.56
C ALA A 134 13.03 10.26 -6.40
N ARG A 135 12.35 11.40 -6.57
CA ARG A 135 12.97 12.73 -6.45
C ARG A 135 13.26 13.16 -5.00
N HIS A 136 12.42 12.77 -4.06
CA HIS A 136 12.42 13.33 -2.70
C HIS A 136 12.78 12.33 -1.59
N ARG A 137 12.88 11.03 -1.88
CA ARG A 137 13.18 9.99 -0.88
C ARG A 137 14.55 10.14 -0.21
N GLN A 138 15.52 10.71 -0.91
CA GLN A 138 16.87 10.97 -0.39
C GLN A 138 17.04 12.42 0.05
N ARG A 139 15.96 13.15 0.30
CA ARG A 139 16.02 14.53 0.79
C ARG A 139 15.24 14.63 2.10
N THR A 140 15.83 15.30 3.07
CA THR A 140 15.13 15.73 4.28
C THR A 140 14.08 16.78 3.91
N TYR A 141 13.11 17.04 4.79
CA TYR A 141 12.11 18.11 4.59
C TYR A 141 12.75 19.52 4.46
N LEU A 142 14.02 19.68 4.86
CA LEU A 142 14.83 20.89 4.69
C LEU A 142 15.60 20.91 3.36
N GLY A 143 15.45 19.90 2.51
CA GLY A 143 16.13 19.79 1.23
C GLY A 143 17.56 19.23 1.28
N ASN A 144 18.08 18.89 2.46
CA ASN A 144 19.41 18.28 2.59
C ASN A 144 19.38 16.81 2.13
N PRO A 145 20.40 16.32 1.43
CA PRO A 145 20.52 14.90 1.10
C PRO A 145 20.58 14.03 2.37
N VAL A 146 19.96 12.85 2.32
CA VAL A 146 19.93 11.81 3.37
C VAL A 146 21.02 10.77 3.12
#